data_AF-A0A7H0GSB5-F1
#
_entry.id   AF-A0A7H0GSB5-F1
#
_cell.length_a   1.000
_cell.length_b   1.000
_cell.length_c   1.000
_cell.angle_alpha   90.00
_cell.angle_beta   90.00
_cell.angle_gamma   90.00
#
_symmetry.space_group_name_H-M   'P 1'
#
loop_
_entity.id
_entity.type
_entity.pdbx_description
1 polymer ?
#
loop_
_entity_poly.entity_id
_entity_poly.type
_entity_poly.pdbx_seq_one_letter_code
_entity_poly.pdbx_strand_id
1 'polypeptide(L)'
;MNAGGGQLTTSLGTFAADNSFAPTPGNSYTTSTAIANTSDDGLYQSERYGNPFSYAFPVTSGQQYRVVLHFAEIDKWGSGLRVFDVSAEGSKVLDNYDIFQKAGGNFKAISETFTVTAADGTLNLAFSALASEGGVDNAKVSAIEVYSVSSTTPTNPAPVANAGADKTITLPTNSVVLTGSGTDDGSIAGYSWSQVGTTPSTATLSGANTASLTASGLVAGTYTFALVVTDNLGKASAADQVVVTVNSTTTTPAGQQVTSFTLINADTDLPIRDLVAGDVLNLATLPTKNLNIRANTNPTVVGSVVFVLSGAVNLTESESDPNAPYALFPTTGYNYHPWTPPVGSYSLKGTPYTQSNGAGTAGTALTVNFTVTDQTALTASTTSTTLKEKELSFSTSLVNVYPNPSSDGHFTVELPEAFQGEITYTLVSSTGSKVSSGKAILPAATSLLQLNFADQMSIIGEYYLHLQGAKIQTHLKLIRK
;
A
#
# COMPACT_ATOMS: atom_id res chain seq x y z
N MET A 1 46.11 -40.11 -31.37
CA MET A 1 46.60 -40.97 -32.48
C MET A 1 48.12 -41.02 -32.47
N ASN A 2 48.71 -42.17 -32.74
CA ASN A 2 50.16 -42.38 -32.81
C ASN A 2 50.64 -42.27 -34.26
N ALA A 3 51.42 -41.24 -34.60
CA ALA A 3 51.84 -40.98 -35.96
C ALA A 3 53.03 -41.88 -36.36
N GLY A 4 52.93 -42.53 -37.52
CA GLY A 4 53.91 -43.46 -38.08
C GLY A 4 54.03 -44.79 -37.33
N GLY A 5 53.25 -44.98 -36.27
CA GLY A 5 53.31 -46.14 -35.39
C GLY A 5 52.00 -46.92 -35.32
N GLY A 6 52.05 -48.08 -34.66
CA GLY A 6 50.87 -48.87 -34.34
C GLY A 6 50.06 -48.27 -33.18
N GLN A 7 48.95 -48.94 -32.83
CA GLN A 7 48.22 -48.61 -31.61
C GLN A 7 49.14 -48.76 -30.38
N LEU A 8 49.08 -47.77 -29.48
CA LEU A 8 49.93 -47.68 -28.30
C LEU A 8 49.07 -47.31 -27.09
N THR A 9 49.34 -47.90 -25.93
CA THR A 9 48.76 -47.47 -24.65
C THR A 9 49.82 -46.73 -23.85
N THR A 10 49.48 -45.53 -23.39
CA THR A 10 50.37 -44.60 -22.68
C THR A 10 49.72 -44.14 -21.38
N SER A 11 50.44 -43.33 -20.58
CA SER A 11 49.86 -42.67 -19.40
C SER A 11 48.74 -41.68 -19.75
N LEU A 12 48.71 -41.18 -20.99
CA LEU A 12 47.69 -40.26 -21.53
C LEU A 12 46.47 -41.00 -22.12
N GLY A 13 46.51 -42.34 -22.21
CA GLY A 13 45.44 -43.17 -22.73
C GLY A 13 45.86 -44.02 -23.94
N THR A 14 44.89 -44.57 -24.66
CA THR A 14 45.16 -45.38 -25.85
C THR A 14 45.19 -44.52 -27.10
N PHE A 15 46.34 -44.49 -27.76
CA PHE A 15 46.56 -43.83 -29.04
C PHE A 15 46.39 -44.86 -30.16
N ALA A 16 45.33 -44.75 -30.95
CA ALA A 16 45.17 -45.55 -32.16
C ALA A 16 46.27 -45.25 -33.19
N ALA A 17 46.56 -46.22 -34.07
CA ALA A 17 47.36 -45.96 -35.28
C ALA A 17 46.71 -44.85 -36.12
N ASP A 18 47.51 -44.20 -36.94
CA ASP A 18 47.14 -43.00 -37.67
C ASP A 18 46.29 -43.29 -38.92
N ASN A 19 45.00 -43.55 -38.73
CA ASN A 19 44.06 -43.83 -39.83
C ASN A 19 43.37 -42.57 -40.41
N SER A 20 43.58 -41.38 -39.82
CA SER A 20 42.87 -40.12 -40.16
C SER A 20 43.68 -39.19 -41.07
N PHE A 21 44.50 -39.74 -41.96
CA PHE A 21 45.24 -38.95 -42.96
C PHE A 21 44.38 -38.48 -44.12
N ALA A 22 44.74 -37.35 -44.68
CA ALA A 22 44.21 -36.88 -45.95
C ALA A 22 45.25 -36.04 -46.71
N PRO A 23 45.28 -36.04 -48.06
CA PRO A 23 44.74 -37.09 -48.94
C PRO A 23 45.67 -38.32 -49.02
N THR A 24 46.96 -38.17 -48.72
CA THR A 24 47.97 -39.25 -48.74
C THR A 24 48.90 -39.10 -47.54
N PRO A 25 49.22 -40.19 -46.80
CA PRO A 25 50.13 -40.10 -45.67
C PRO A 25 51.56 -39.75 -46.12
N GLY A 26 52.27 -39.00 -45.28
CA GLY A 26 53.73 -38.84 -45.41
C GLY A 26 54.48 -40.14 -45.14
N ASN A 27 55.80 -40.06 -45.17
CA ASN A 27 56.69 -41.17 -44.81
C ASN A 27 56.66 -41.41 -43.29
N SER A 28 57.07 -42.60 -42.86
CA SER A 28 57.20 -42.95 -41.45
C SER A 28 58.65 -43.23 -41.08
N TYR A 29 59.06 -42.80 -39.89
CA TYR A 29 60.36 -43.15 -39.31
C TYR A 29 60.17 -43.59 -37.86
N THR A 30 61.06 -44.46 -37.38
CA THR A 30 61.01 -44.98 -36.01
C THR A 30 62.40 -45.08 -35.42
N THR A 31 62.48 -45.01 -34.09
CA THR A 31 63.70 -45.21 -33.32
C THR A 31 63.43 -46.05 -32.07
N SER A 32 64.48 -46.62 -31.48
CA SER A 32 64.43 -47.27 -30.16
C SER A 32 65.17 -46.47 -29.08
N THR A 33 65.74 -45.32 -29.44
CA THR A 33 66.41 -44.43 -28.49
C THR A 33 65.41 -43.91 -27.46
N ALA A 34 65.82 -43.88 -26.19
CA ALA A 34 65.00 -43.33 -25.11
C ALA A 34 64.70 -41.85 -25.34
N ILE A 35 63.48 -41.43 -25.02
CA ILE A 35 63.02 -40.05 -25.22
C ILE A 35 62.98 -39.35 -23.87
N ALA A 36 63.77 -38.31 -23.70
CA ALA A 36 63.75 -37.47 -22.50
C ALA A 36 62.48 -36.59 -22.46
N ASN A 37 62.16 -36.07 -21.27
CA ASN A 37 60.98 -35.23 -20.99
C ASN A 37 59.61 -35.93 -21.11
N THR A 38 59.59 -37.25 -21.11
CA THR A 38 58.36 -38.05 -21.11
C THR A 38 58.58 -39.34 -20.33
N SER A 39 57.49 -39.94 -19.86
CA SER A 39 57.45 -41.33 -19.38
C SER A 39 56.87 -42.29 -20.43
N ASP A 40 56.38 -41.76 -21.55
CA ASP A 40 55.72 -42.48 -22.63
C ASP A 40 56.58 -42.46 -23.89
N ASP A 41 57.80 -42.98 -23.82
CA ASP A 41 58.78 -42.99 -24.93
C ASP A 41 58.16 -43.47 -26.24
N GLY A 42 57.37 -44.54 -26.18
CA GLY A 42 56.73 -45.14 -27.36
C GLY A 42 55.88 -44.15 -28.18
N LEU A 43 55.33 -43.10 -27.55
CA LEU A 43 54.52 -42.09 -28.24
C LEU A 43 55.35 -41.14 -29.11
N TYR A 44 56.65 -41.03 -28.81
CA TYR A 44 57.59 -40.12 -29.45
C TYR A 44 58.66 -40.85 -30.28
N GLN A 45 58.69 -42.19 -30.20
CA GLN A 45 59.62 -43.07 -30.92
C GLN A 45 59.18 -43.40 -32.35
N SER A 46 57.95 -43.05 -32.75
CA SER A 46 57.51 -43.05 -34.13
C SER A 46 57.14 -41.65 -34.60
N GLU A 47 57.20 -41.43 -35.91
CA GLU A 47 56.76 -40.19 -36.54
C GLU A 47 56.19 -40.42 -37.93
N ARG A 48 55.38 -39.45 -38.36
CA ARG A 48 55.19 -39.14 -39.77
C ARG A 48 55.96 -37.90 -40.16
N TYR A 49 56.53 -37.91 -41.35
CA TYR A 49 57.25 -36.77 -41.91
C TYR A 49 56.99 -36.61 -43.41
N GLY A 50 57.07 -35.38 -43.90
CA GLY A 50 56.91 -35.05 -45.31
C GLY A 50 56.81 -33.56 -45.57
N ASN A 51 56.71 -33.17 -46.84
CA ASN A 51 56.55 -31.78 -47.24
C ASN A 51 55.75 -31.67 -48.56
N PRO A 52 54.45 -31.32 -48.52
CA PRO A 52 53.57 -31.23 -47.35
C PRO A 52 52.93 -32.59 -47.00
N PHE A 53 52.27 -32.66 -45.84
CA PHE A 53 51.29 -33.72 -45.51
C PHE A 53 50.20 -33.18 -44.58
N SER A 54 49.08 -33.90 -44.44
CA SER A 54 47.94 -33.42 -43.64
C SER A 54 47.13 -34.52 -42.96
N TYR A 55 46.36 -34.12 -41.96
CA TYR A 55 45.35 -34.92 -41.26
C TYR A 55 43.97 -34.28 -41.37
N ALA A 56 42.94 -35.12 -41.41
CA ALA A 56 41.55 -34.71 -41.42
C ALA A 56 40.76 -35.56 -40.41
N PHE A 57 40.30 -34.93 -39.33
CA PHE A 57 39.56 -35.61 -38.27
C PHE A 57 38.07 -35.35 -38.42
N PRO A 58 37.21 -36.39 -38.48
CA PRO A 58 35.77 -36.18 -38.44
C PRO A 58 35.37 -35.64 -37.06
N VAL A 59 34.69 -34.50 -37.05
CA VAL A 59 34.29 -33.79 -35.84
C VAL A 59 32.89 -33.19 -36.00
N THR A 60 32.29 -32.69 -34.92
CA THR A 60 31.04 -31.92 -35.02
C THR A 60 31.33 -30.54 -35.61
N SER A 61 30.64 -30.18 -36.70
CA SER A 61 30.69 -28.86 -37.35
C SER A 61 30.29 -27.74 -36.38
N GLY A 62 30.98 -26.61 -36.48
CA GLY A 62 30.74 -25.40 -35.68
C GLY A 62 31.28 -25.44 -34.26
N GLN A 63 31.90 -26.55 -33.84
CA GLN A 63 32.44 -26.70 -32.48
C GLN A 63 33.92 -26.34 -32.40
N GLN A 64 34.34 -25.90 -31.21
CA GLN A 64 35.75 -25.69 -30.88
C GLN A 64 36.39 -26.97 -30.35
N TYR A 65 37.63 -27.21 -30.76
CA TYR A 65 38.42 -28.36 -30.37
C TYR A 65 39.76 -27.90 -29.80
N ARG A 66 40.23 -28.57 -28.76
CA ARG A 66 41.60 -28.46 -28.25
C ARG A 66 42.43 -29.53 -28.92
N VAL A 67 43.47 -29.12 -29.61
CA VAL A 67 44.40 -29.99 -30.32
C VAL A 67 45.74 -29.97 -29.59
N VAL A 68 46.32 -31.16 -29.38
CA VAL A 68 47.68 -31.32 -28.85
C VAL A 68 48.52 -32.01 -29.91
N LEU A 69 49.62 -31.38 -30.31
CA LEU A 69 50.61 -31.94 -31.21
C LEU A 69 51.83 -32.37 -30.42
N HIS A 70 52.23 -33.62 -30.55
CA HIS A 70 53.40 -34.17 -29.89
C HIS A 70 54.56 -34.28 -30.87
N PHE A 71 55.75 -33.86 -30.43
CA PHE A 71 56.97 -33.89 -31.21
C PHE A 71 58.15 -34.39 -30.37
N ALA A 72 59.08 -35.08 -31.03
CA ALA A 72 60.45 -35.25 -30.58
C ALA A 72 61.35 -35.29 -31.81
N GLU A 73 62.46 -34.57 -31.84
CA GLU A 73 63.36 -34.66 -32.99
C GLU A 73 64.20 -35.95 -32.88
N ILE A 74 63.95 -36.92 -33.78
CA ILE A 74 64.56 -38.26 -33.74
C ILE A 74 65.46 -38.57 -34.96
N ASP A 75 65.58 -37.63 -35.91
CA ASP A 75 66.42 -37.76 -37.11
C ASP A 75 67.47 -36.65 -37.23
N LYS A 76 67.11 -35.39 -36.91
CA LYS A 76 67.99 -34.22 -37.05
C LYS A 76 68.76 -33.86 -35.79
N TRP A 77 69.98 -33.39 -35.98
CA TRP A 77 70.94 -33.12 -34.91
C TRP A 77 71.43 -31.68 -34.99
N GLY A 78 70.59 -30.73 -34.57
CA GLY A 78 70.90 -29.31 -34.51
C GLY A 78 69.69 -28.41 -34.76
N SER A 79 69.74 -27.18 -34.23
CA SER A 79 68.74 -26.14 -34.50
C SER A 79 68.86 -25.62 -35.93
N GLY A 80 67.73 -25.24 -36.52
CA GLY A 80 67.60 -24.73 -37.89
C GLY A 80 67.71 -25.80 -38.97
N LEU A 81 67.96 -27.06 -38.61
CA LEU A 81 68.06 -28.17 -39.57
C LEU A 81 66.69 -28.72 -39.99
N ARG A 82 65.66 -28.47 -39.19
CA ARG A 82 64.26 -28.73 -39.51
C ARG A 82 63.42 -27.57 -39.00
N VAL A 83 62.75 -26.89 -39.93
CA VAL A 83 61.88 -25.75 -39.68
C VAL A 83 60.65 -25.93 -40.53
N PHE A 84 59.46 -25.90 -39.92
CA PHE A 84 58.22 -26.12 -40.64
C PHE A 84 57.04 -25.39 -40.01
N ASP A 85 55.99 -25.23 -40.78
CA ASP A 85 54.74 -24.65 -40.36
C ASP A 85 53.70 -25.74 -40.08
N VAL A 86 52.80 -25.43 -39.15
CA VAL A 86 51.55 -26.17 -38.94
C VAL A 86 50.38 -25.22 -39.05
N SER A 87 49.42 -25.56 -39.89
CA SER A 87 48.15 -24.85 -40.03
C SER A 87 46.99 -25.71 -39.55
N ALA A 88 46.03 -25.10 -38.86
CA ALA A 88 44.76 -25.70 -38.50
C ALA A 88 43.62 -24.89 -39.13
N GLU A 89 42.69 -25.56 -39.81
CA GLU A 89 41.58 -24.91 -40.53
C GLU A 89 42.07 -23.78 -41.47
N GLY A 90 43.18 -24.02 -42.16
CA GLY A 90 43.81 -23.07 -43.10
C GLY A 90 44.60 -21.93 -42.45
N SER A 91 44.62 -21.81 -41.12
CA SER A 91 45.35 -20.76 -40.41
C SER A 91 46.61 -21.32 -39.74
N LYS A 92 47.77 -20.66 -39.90
CA LYS A 92 49.02 -21.08 -39.23
C LYS A 92 48.85 -20.99 -37.70
N VAL A 93 49.08 -22.13 -37.04
CA VAL A 93 49.09 -22.26 -35.57
C VAL A 93 50.51 -22.42 -35.01
N LEU A 94 51.44 -22.92 -35.83
CA LEU A 94 52.88 -22.89 -35.58
C LEU A 94 53.54 -22.36 -36.85
N ASP A 95 54.36 -21.32 -36.73
CA ASP A 95 55.08 -20.67 -37.84
C ASP A 95 56.59 -20.78 -37.60
N ASN A 96 57.33 -21.25 -38.60
CA ASN A 96 58.77 -21.51 -38.55
C ASN A 96 59.18 -22.34 -37.32
N TYR A 97 58.46 -23.43 -37.05
CA TYR A 97 58.64 -24.27 -35.87
C TYR A 97 59.89 -25.16 -35.98
N ASP A 98 60.80 -25.02 -35.02
CA ASP A 98 62.00 -25.85 -34.84
C ASP A 98 61.87 -26.68 -33.55
N ILE A 99 61.63 -27.99 -33.73
CA ILE A 99 61.47 -28.94 -32.61
C ILE A 99 62.74 -28.99 -31.74
N PHE A 100 63.93 -28.98 -32.35
CA PHE A 100 65.19 -29.09 -31.63
C PHE A 100 65.38 -27.87 -30.70
N GLN A 101 65.12 -26.67 -31.23
CA GLN A 101 65.18 -25.43 -30.45
C GLN A 101 64.15 -25.45 -29.31
N LYS A 102 62.91 -25.87 -29.59
CA LYS A 102 61.80 -25.85 -28.63
C LYS A 102 61.93 -26.90 -27.54
N ALA A 103 62.31 -28.13 -27.90
CA ALA A 103 62.50 -29.24 -26.97
C ALA A 103 63.85 -29.18 -26.23
N GLY A 104 64.78 -28.35 -26.69
CA GLY A 104 66.13 -28.20 -26.11
C GLY A 104 67.09 -29.33 -26.48
N GLY A 105 66.94 -29.91 -27.67
CA GLY A 105 67.80 -30.98 -28.20
C GLY A 105 67.06 -32.10 -28.92
N ASN A 106 67.82 -33.05 -29.46
CA ASN A 106 67.29 -34.30 -30.03
C ASN A 106 66.83 -35.28 -28.94
N PHE A 107 65.94 -36.20 -29.31
CA PHE A 107 65.32 -37.20 -28.42
C PHE A 107 64.70 -36.60 -27.15
N LYS A 108 64.11 -35.42 -27.26
CA LYS A 108 63.36 -34.76 -26.18
C LYS A 108 61.93 -34.52 -26.63
N ALA A 109 60.98 -34.99 -25.82
CA ALA A 109 59.57 -34.76 -26.04
C ALA A 109 59.20 -33.29 -25.80
N ILE A 110 58.34 -32.77 -26.65
CA ILE A 110 57.62 -31.51 -26.46
C ILE A 110 56.20 -31.65 -27.03
N SER A 111 55.28 -30.84 -26.53
CA SER A 111 53.92 -30.79 -27.05
C SER A 111 53.47 -29.34 -27.20
N GLU A 112 52.73 -29.06 -28.27
CA GLU A 112 52.11 -27.78 -28.53
C GLU A 112 50.59 -27.93 -28.46
N THR A 113 49.92 -26.99 -27.81
CA THR A 113 48.46 -27.02 -27.63
C THR A 113 47.84 -25.75 -28.16
N PHE A 114 46.78 -25.89 -28.94
CA PHE A 114 45.97 -24.77 -29.42
C PHE A 114 44.49 -25.16 -29.51
N THR A 115 43.63 -24.16 -29.69
CA THR A 115 42.20 -24.37 -29.94
C THR A 115 41.85 -23.94 -31.35
N VAL A 116 40.97 -24.68 -32.01
CA VAL A 116 40.49 -24.37 -33.37
C VAL A 116 39.01 -24.72 -33.52
N THR A 117 38.28 -23.95 -34.32
CA THR A 117 36.86 -24.21 -34.63
C THR A 117 36.75 -24.91 -35.98
N ALA A 118 36.18 -26.12 -36.01
CA ALA A 118 35.98 -26.86 -37.25
C ALA A 118 34.66 -26.48 -37.92
N ALA A 119 34.71 -25.75 -39.03
CA ALA A 119 33.51 -25.17 -39.63
C ALA A 119 32.67 -26.19 -40.42
N ASP A 120 33.31 -27.15 -41.07
CA ASP A 120 32.68 -28.03 -42.07
C ASP A 120 32.46 -29.48 -41.57
N GLY A 121 32.68 -29.73 -40.28
CA GLY A 121 32.59 -31.09 -39.70
C GLY A 121 33.87 -31.91 -39.87
N THR A 122 34.93 -31.31 -40.40
CA THR A 122 36.26 -31.89 -40.45
C THR A 122 37.25 -30.92 -39.80
N LEU A 123 38.11 -31.42 -38.93
CA LEU A 123 39.25 -30.65 -38.42
C LEU A 123 40.47 -31.01 -39.27
N ASN A 124 40.96 -30.03 -40.01
CA ASN A 124 42.05 -30.14 -40.95
C ASN A 124 43.34 -29.60 -40.33
N LEU A 125 44.39 -30.42 -40.32
CA LEU A 125 45.74 -30.02 -39.95
C LEU A 125 46.67 -30.20 -41.15
N ALA A 126 47.43 -29.17 -41.51
CA ALA A 126 48.41 -29.20 -42.59
C ALA A 126 49.81 -28.94 -42.03
N PHE A 127 50.77 -29.74 -42.45
CA PHE A 127 52.18 -29.66 -42.09
C PHE A 127 52.98 -29.37 -43.35
N SER A 128 53.72 -28.25 -43.37
CA SER A 128 54.41 -27.74 -44.55
C SER A 128 55.80 -27.26 -44.18
N ALA A 129 56.79 -27.60 -44.98
CA ALA A 129 58.14 -27.05 -44.85
C ALA A 129 58.58 -26.42 -46.18
N LEU A 130 57.65 -25.72 -46.86
CA LEU A 130 57.94 -25.06 -48.12
C LEU A 130 59.05 -24.01 -47.92
N ALA A 131 60.12 -24.09 -48.71
CA ALA A 131 61.24 -23.16 -48.63
C ALA A 131 60.83 -21.70 -48.86
N SER A 132 59.79 -21.46 -49.66
CA SER A 132 59.21 -20.13 -49.88
C SER A 132 58.56 -19.53 -48.64
N GLU A 133 58.26 -20.34 -47.63
CA GLU A 133 57.64 -19.94 -46.37
C GLU A 133 58.62 -19.97 -45.20
N GLY A 134 59.92 -20.19 -45.45
CA GLY A 134 60.96 -20.30 -44.43
C GLY A 134 61.25 -21.74 -43.98
N GLY A 135 60.58 -22.73 -44.57
CA GLY A 135 60.76 -24.13 -44.24
C GLY A 135 62.12 -24.71 -44.60
N VAL A 136 62.63 -25.60 -43.76
CA VAL A 136 63.88 -26.34 -43.91
C VAL A 136 63.63 -27.82 -43.60
N ASP A 137 64.04 -28.72 -44.49
CA ASP A 137 63.79 -30.17 -44.42
C ASP A 137 62.28 -30.53 -44.41
N ASN A 138 61.90 -31.73 -43.96
CA ASN A 138 60.51 -32.18 -43.92
C ASN A 138 59.83 -31.73 -42.62
N ALA A 139 58.55 -31.41 -42.67
CA ALA A 139 57.73 -31.30 -41.48
C ALA A 139 57.54 -32.69 -40.85
N LYS A 140 57.28 -32.76 -39.54
CA LYS A 140 57.01 -34.04 -38.87
C LYS A 140 56.05 -33.91 -37.69
N VAL A 141 55.44 -35.01 -37.25
CA VAL A 141 54.68 -35.11 -36.00
C VAL A 141 54.77 -36.53 -35.45
N SER A 142 54.81 -36.66 -34.11
CA SER A 142 54.87 -37.97 -33.42
C SER A 142 53.51 -38.46 -32.95
N ALA A 143 52.64 -37.57 -32.48
CA ALA A 143 51.26 -37.92 -32.14
C ALA A 143 50.34 -36.69 -32.16
N ILE A 144 49.03 -36.93 -32.24
CA ILE A 144 48.00 -35.87 -32.23
C ILE A 144 46.86 -36.28 -31.31
N GLU A 145 46.42 -35.37 -30.46
CA GLU A 145 45.19 -35.48 -29.67
C GLU A 145 44.18 -34.43 -30.11
N VAL A 146 42.91 -34.79 -30.16
CA VAL A 146 41.80 -33.88 -30.50
C VAL A 146 40.69 -34.08 -29.48
N TYR A 147 40.40 -33.03 -28.72
CA TYR A 147 39.37 -33.03 -27.67
C TYR A 147 38.30 -32.01 -28.02
N SER A 148 37.02 -32.40 -27.97
CA SER A 148 35.92 -31.43 -28.03
C SER A 148 36.00 -30.49 -26.82
N VAL A 149 36.01 -29.18 -27.05
CA VAL A 149 35.83 -28.21 -25.98
C VAL A 149 34.33 -28.07 -25.79
N SER A 150 33.82 -28.51 -24.64
CA SER A 150 32.43 -28.23 -24.28
C SER A 150 32.26 -26.71 -24.20
N SER A 151 31.47 -26.14 -25.11
CA SER A 151 31.05 -24.75 -24.98
C SER A 151 30.19 -24.63 -23.73
N THR A 152 30.76 -24.20 -22.61
CA THR A 152 29.96 -23.67 -21.51
C THR A 152 29.49 -22.30 -21.96
N THR A 153 28.42 -22.25 -22.74
CA THR A 153 27.68 -20.99 -22.91
C THR A 153 27.34 -20.55 -21.49
N PRO A 154 27.82 -19.38 -21.02
CA PRO A 154 27.43 -18.89 -19.70
C PRO A 154 25.90 -18.82 -19.72
N THR A 155 25.25 -19.67 -18.93
CA THR A 155 23.81 -19.56 -18.74
C THR A 155 23.60 -18.29 -17.94
N ASN A 156 23.02 -17.26 -18.55
CA ASN A 156 22.55 -16.08 -17.83
C ASN A 156 21.20 -16.44 -17.19
N PRO A 157 21.10 -16.70 -15.88
CA PRO A 157 19.81 -16.92 -15.21
C PRO A 157 18.93 -15.66 -15.39
N ALA A 158 17.61 -15.79 -15.23
CA ALA A 158 16.79 -14.57 -15.22
C ALA A 158 17.00 -13.84 -13.89
N PRO A 159 17.03 -12.49 -13.87
CA PRO A 159 17.03 -11.76 -12.63
C PRO A 159 15.71 -11.97 -11.87
N VAL A 160 15.70 -11.65 -10.58
CA VAL A 160 14.50 -11.72 -9.73
C VAL A 160 14.09 -10.31 -9.33
N ALA A 161 12.87 -9.90 -9.69
CA ALA A 161 12.28 -8.64 -9.26
C ALA A 161 11.74 -8.73 -7.83
N ASN A 162 11.77 -7.61 -7.11
CA ASN A 162 11.08 -7.43 -5.84
C ASN A 162 10.41 -6.04 -5.85
N ALA A 163 9.08 -6.00 -5.97
CA ALA A 163 8.25 -4.80 -6.01
C ALA A 163 8.10 -4.13 -4.63
N GLY A 164 8.65 -4.72 -3.58
CA GLY A 164 8.56 -4.25 -2.21
C GLY A 164 7.28 -4.71 -1.51
N ALA A 165 7.14 -4.33 -0.25
CA ALA A 165 5.97 -4.69 0.54
C ALA A 165 4.73 -3.86 0.18
N ASP A 166 3.56 -4.48 0.33
CA ASP A 166 2.26 -3.85 0.18
C ASP A 166 2.15 -2.55 1.00
N LYS A 167 1.41 -1.60 0.45
CA LYS A 167 1.21 -0.28 1.06
C LYS A 167 -0.26 -0.04 1.35
N THR A 168 -0.50 0.70 2.43
CA THR A 168 -1.82 1.25 2.74
C THR A 168 -1.70 2.74 2.91
N ILE A 169 -2.54 3.49 2.20
CA ILE A 169 -2.69 4.94 2.37
C ILE A 169 -4.17 5.24 2.65
N THR A 170 -4.45 6.41 3.22
CA THR A 170 -5.81 6.88 3.46
C THR A 170 -5.96 8.25 2.80
N LEU A 171 -7.08 8.50 2.14
CA LEU A 171 -7.39 9.83 1.62
C LEU A 171 -7.30 10.88 2.76
N PRO A 172 -7.03 12.18 2.47
CA PRO A 172 -6.84 12.77 1.15
C PRO A 172 -5.48 12.48 0.51
N THR A 173 -4.58 11.71 1.15
CA THR A 173 -3.35 11.25 0.50
C THR A 173 -3.69 10.30 -0.65
N ASN A 174 -3.45 10.75 -1.88
CA ASN A 174 -3.81 10.05 -3.12
C ASN A 174 -2.60 9.66 -3.97
N SER A 175 -1.42 9.59 -3.35
CA SER A 175 -0.17 9.19 -3.99
C SER A 175 0.68 8.34 -3.04
N VAL A 176 1.51 7.49 -3.62
CA VAL A 176 2.46 6.63 -2.91
C VAL A 176 3.72 6.43 -3.73
N VAL A 177 4.86 6.33 -3.05
CA VAL A 177 6.13 5.92 -3.65
C VAL A 177 6.35 4.44 -3.37
N LEU A 178 6.57 3.66 -4.43
CA LEU A 178 6.90 2.25 -4.40
C LEU A 178 8.38 2.08 -4.77
N THR A 179 9.13 1.44 -3.88
CA THR A 179 10.57 1.21 -4.04
C THR A 179 10.80 -0.25 -4.38
N GLY A 180 11.19 -0.50 -5.62
CA GLY A 180 11.52 -1.82 -6.14
C GLY A 180 13.03 -2.08 -6.11
N SER A 181 13.37 -3.36 -6.19
CA SER A 181 14.75 -3.84 -6.31
C SER A 181 14.81 -5.07 -7.22
N GLY A 182 16.02 -5.47 -7.61
CA GLY A 182 16.25 -6.70 -8.34
C GLY A 182 17.54 -7.38 -7.89
N THR A 183 17.57 -8.70 -7.95
CA THR A 183 18.78 -9.50 -7.68
C THR A 183 19.14 -10.34 -8.89
N ASP A 184 20.43 -10.42 -9.19
CA ASP A 184 20.99 -11.09 -10.36
C ASP A 184 22.43 -11.56 -10.06
N ASP A 185 23.00 -12.44 -10.89
CA ASP A 185 24.43 -12.81 -10.81
C ASP A 185 25.37 -11.78 -11.47
N GLY A 186 24.81 -10.85 -12.25
CA GLY A 186 25.45 -9.65 -12.77
C GLY A 186 24.91 -8.37 -12.10
N SER A 187 24.38 -7.46 -12.91
CA SER A 187 23.80 -6.20 -12.43
C SER A 187 22.48 -5.87 -13.12
N ILE A 188 21.58 -5.18 -12.41
CA ILE A 188 20.29 -4.74 -12.96
C ILE A 188 20.49 -3.50 -13.83
N ALA A 189 20.16 -3.60 -15.11
CA ALA A 189 20.26 -2.53 -16.08
C ALA A 189 18.95 -1.73 -16.25
N GLY A 190 17.80 -2.29 -15.87
CA GLY A 190 16.51 -1.62 -16.07
C GLY A 190 15.40 -2.06 -15.13
N TYR A 191 14.43 -1.16 -14.95
CA TYR A 191 13.19 -1.37 -14.21
C TYR A 191 12.02 -1.08 -15.13
N SER A 192 10.91 -1.79 -14.97
CA SER A 192 9.67 -1.53 -15.70
C SER A 192 8.49 -1.80 -14.78
N TRP A 193 7.79 -0.72 -14.43
CA TRP A 193 6.58 -0.75 -13.64
C TRP A 193 5.34 -0.61 -14.50
N SER A 194 4.29 -1.33 -14.14
CA SER A 194 2.97 -1.20 -14.75
C SER A 194 1.87 -1.38 -13.71
N GLN A 195 0.69 -0.81 -13.95
CA GLN A 195 -0.50 -1.15 -13.19
C GLN A 195 -1.14 -2.40 -13.78
N VAL A 196 -1.51 -3.35 -12.92
CA VAL A 196 -2.24 -4.56 -13.30
C VAL A 196 -3.73 -4.24 -13.30
N GLY A 197 -4.35 -4.25 -14.47
CA GLY A 197 -5.77 -3.91 -14.64
C GLY A 197 -6.05 -2.40 -14.48
N THR A 198 -7.34 -2.06 -14.38
CA THR A 198 -7.83 -0.65 -14.41
C THR A 198 -8.81 -0.32 -13.28
N THR A 199 -9.02 -1.23 -12.34
CA THR A 199 -9.91 -1.04 -11.17
C THR A 199 -9.07 -0.66 -9.95
N PRO A 200 -9.48 0.31 -9.09
CA PRO A 200 -10.69 1.14 -9.18
C PRO A 200 -10.59 2.28 -10.21
N SER A 201 -9.38 2.66 -10.64
CA SER A 201 -9.12 3.59 -11.75
C SER A 201 -7.70 3.37 -12.30
N THR A 202 -7.32 4.05 -13.39
CA THR A 202 -5.93 4.08 -13.86
C THR A 202 -5.13 5.15 -13.11
N ALA A 203 -4.05 4.76 -12.44
CA ALA A 203 -3.14 5.64 -11.74
C ALA A 203 -2.18 6.37 -12.71
N THR A 204 -1.75 7.57 -12.33
CA THR A 204 -0.66 8.28 -13.03
C THR A 204 0.68 7.82 -12.47
N LEU A 205 1.50 7.19 -13.32
CA LEU A 205 2.82 6.65 -12.98
C LEU A 205 3.94 7.60 -13.41
N SER A 206 4.78 8.01 -12.45
CA SER A 206 6.01 8.75 -12.70
C SER A 206 7.21 7.94 -12.21
N GLY A 207 8.29 7.88 -12.99
CA GLY A 207 9.47 7.05 -12.68
C GLY A 207 9.25 5.56 -12.93
N ALA A 208 8.32 5.18 -13.81
CA ALA A 208 7.98 3.78 -14.10
C ALA A 208 9.15 2.95 -14.67
N ASN A 209 10.22 3.58 -15.13
CA ASN A 209 11.45 2.93 -15.59
C ASN A 209 12.60 3.01 -14.57
N THR A 210 12.30 3.32 -13.31
CA THR A 210 13.29 3.47 -12.23
C THR A 210 12.98 2.56 -11.04
N ALA A 211 13.93 2.43 -10.11
CA ALA A 211 13.71 1.71 -8.85
C ALA A 211 12.64 2.35 -7.96
N SER A 212 12.29 3.63 -8.18
CA SER A 212 11.33 4.37 -7.36
C SER A 212 10.16 4.85 -8.22
N LEU A 213 9.06 4.10 -8.20
CA LEU A 213 7.82 4.49 -8.86
C LEU A 213 7.00 5.42 -7.95
N THR A 214 6.48 6.52 -8.50
CA THR A 214 5.41 7.28 -7.85
C THR A 214 4.09 7.01 -8.56
N ALA A 215 3.13 6.42 -7.85
CA ALA A 215 1.75 6.27 -8.31
C ALA A 215 0.88 7.35 -7.68
N SER A 216 0.08 8.06 -8.48
CA SER A 216 -0.70 9.22 -8.05
C SER A 216 -2.08 9.24 -8.71
N GLY A 217 -2.98 10.10 -8.22
CA GLY A 217 -4.36 10.15 -8.70
C GLY A 217 -5.19 8.97 -8.20
N LEU A 218 -4.79 8.39 -7.06
CA LEU A 218 -5.43 7.20 -6.51
C LEU A 218 -6.75 7.55 -5.84
N VAL A 219 -7.79 6.77 -6.10
CA VAL A 219 -9.10 6.84 -5.41
C VAL A 219 -9.23 5.67 -4.43
N ALA A 220 -10.26 5.68 -3.58
CA ALA A 220 -10.49 4.58 -2.66
C ALA A 220 -10.67 3.24 -3.40
N GLY A 221 -10.01 2.20 -2.88
CA GLY A 221 -9.98 0.85 -3.47
C GLY A 221 -8.57 0.26 -3.47
N THR A 222 -8.40 -0.85 -4.19
CA THR A 222 -7.15 -1.61 -4.21
C THR A 222 -6.52 -1.57 -5.58
N TYR A 223 -5.25 -1.15 -5.66
CA TYR A 223 -4.44 -1.14 -6.86
C TYR A 223 -3.38 -2.25 -6.76
N THR A 224 -3.02 -2.84 -7.89
CA THR A 224 -1.89 -3.77 -7.98
C THR A 224 -0.91 -3.23 -9.01
N PHE A 225 0.36 -3.12 -8.63
CA PHE A 225 1.45 -2.70 -9.51
C PHE A 225 2.45 -3.84 -9.68
N ALA A 226 2.91 -4.06 -10.90
CA ALA A 226 3.87 -5.09 -11.25
C ALA A 226 5.21 -4.47 -11.62
N LEU A 227 6.30 -5.02 -11.09
CA LEU A 227 7.68 -4.70 -11.44
C LEU A 227 8.31 -5.85 -12.22
N VAL A 228 8.93 -5.52 -13.34
CA VAL A 228 9.89 -6.37 -14.07
C VAL A 228 11.25 -5.68 -14.04
N VAL A 229 12.32 -6.44 -13.79
CA VAL A 229 13.70 -5.95 -13.89
C VAL A 229 14.43 -6.64 -15.04
N THR A 230 15.38 -5.94 -15.65
CA THR A 230 16.22 -6.46 -16.75
C THR A 230 17.68 -6.40 -16.34
N ASP A 231 18.43 -7.47 -16.54
CA ASP A 231 19.86 -7.53 -16.25
C ASP A 231 20.72 -6.82 -17.31
N ASN A 232 22.03 -6.75 -17.06
CA ASN A 232 23.02 -6.15 -17.94
C ASN A 232 23.30 -6.92 -19.24
N LEU A 233 22.69 -8.09 -19.42
CA LEU A 233 22.73 -8.90 -20.63
C LEU A 233 21.38 -8.88 -21.37
N GLY A 234 20.41 -8.09 -20.90
CA GLY A 234 19.11 -7.85 -21.54
C GLY A 234 18.02 -8.87 -21.20
N LYS A 235 18.22 -9.79 -20.25
CA LYS A 235 17.20 -10.78 -19.87
C LYS A 235 16.29 -10.21 -18.78
N ALA A 236 14.99 -10.44 -18.93
CA ALA A 236 13.96 -9.91 -18.04
C ALA A 236 13.53 -10.94 -16.97
N SER A 237 13.15 -10.45 -15.80
CA SER A 237 12.56 -11.25 -14.71
C SER A 237 11.11 -11.63 -15.01
N ALA A 238 10.59 -12.58 -14.23
CA ALA A 238 9.15 -12.64 -14.00
C ALA A 238 8.68 -11.37 -13.27
N ALA A 239 7.41 -11.00 -13.43
CA ALA A 239 6.84 -9.85 -12.74
C ALA A 239 6.61 -10.16 -11.26
N ASP A 240 7.06 -9.27 -10.38
CA ASP A 240 6.69 -9.26 -8.97
C ASP A 240 5.64 -8.17 -8.72
N GLN A 241 4.70 -8.41 -7.80
CA GLN A 241 3.54 -7.55 -7.61
C GLN A 241 3.48 -6.97 -6.21
N VAL A 242 3.07 -5.71 -6.11
CA VAL A 242 2.79 -5.01 -4.86
C VAL A 242 1.37 -4.47 -4.89
N VAL A 243 0.66 -4.64 -3.78
CA VAL A 243 -0.70 -4.16 -3.60
C VAL A 243 -0.68 -2.83 -2.84
N VAL A 244 -1.42 -1.86 -3.35
CA VAL A 244 -1.68 -0.58 -2.68
C VAL A 244 -3.15 -0.50 -2.33
N THR A 245 -3.46 -0.53 -1.03
CA THR A 245 -4.81 -0.31 -0.52
C THR A 245 -4.99 1.17 -0.21
N VAL A 246 -5.97 1.80 -0.83
CA VAL A 246 -6.37 3.18 -0.58
C VAL A 246 -7.66 3.15 0.20
N ASN A 247 -7.56 3.38 1.50
CA ASN A 247 -8.75 3.52 2.33
C ASN A 247 -9.44 4.84 1.98
N SER A 248 -10.76 4.78 1.80
CA SER A 248 -11.58 5.97 1.92
C SER A 248 -11.29 6.64 3.25
N THR A 249 -11.34 7.97 3.30
CA THR A 249 -11.65 8.61 4.56
C THR A 249 -13.01 8.11 5.00
N THR A 250 -13.06 7.19 5.96
CA THR A 250 -14.09 7.30 6.99
C THR A 250 -13.62 8.42 7.89
N THR A 251 -13.74 9.66 7.42
CA THR A 251 -14.22 10.67 8.33
C THR A 251 -15.56 10.09 8.82
N THR A 252 -15.56 9.52 10.01
CA THR A 252 -16.55 9.99 10.97
C THR A 252 -16.07 11.41 11.25
N PRO A 253 -16.87 12.48 11.08
CA PRO A 253 -16.39 13.78 11.48
C PRO A 253 -16.03 13.66 12.95
N ALA A 254 -14.85 14.17 13.31
CA ALA A 254 -14.62 14.55 14.68
C ALA A 254 -15.80 15.45 15.11
N GLY A 255 -16.68 14.92 15.95
CA GLY A 255 -17.56 15.69 16.83
C GLY A 255 -18.74 16.46 16.23
N GLN A 256 -19.02 16.45 14.91
CA GLN A 256 -20.15 17.24 14.40
C GLN A 256 -21.51 16.55 14.59
N GLN A 257 -22.45 17.24 15.24
CA GLN A 257 -23.79 16.71 15.54
C GLN A 257 -24.84 17.82 15.53
N VAL A 258 -26.08 17.47 15.21
CA VAL A 258 -27.23 18.32 15.56
C VAL A 258 -27.59 18.03 17.02
N THR A 259 -27.64 19.08 17.84
CA THR A 259 -27.87 19.00 19.30
C THR A 259 -29.32 19.27 19.69
N SER A 260 -30.00 20.17 18.99
CA SER A 260 -31.42 20.46 19.18
C SER A 260 -32.01 21.14 17.94
N PHE A 261 -33.35 21.19 17.88
CA PHE A 261 -34.09 22.03 16.96
C PHE A 261 -34.78 23.16 17.74
N THR A 262 -34.63 24.40 17.29
CA THR A 262 -35.33 25.55 17.87
C THR A 262 -36.47 25.97 16.95
N LEU A 263 -37.68 26.07 17.51
CA LEU A 263 -38.82 26.67 16.83
C LEU A 263 -38.65 28.20 16.80
N ILE A 264 -38.74 28.79 15.63
CA ILE A 264 -38.51 30.22 15.38
C ILE A 264 -39.82 30.89 14.98
N ASN A 265 -40.03 32.10 15.48
CA ASN A 265 -41.04 33.01 14.98
C ASN A 265 -40.47 33.74 13.76
N ALA A 266 -40.93 33.38 12.55
CA ALA A 266 -40.41 33.93 11.31
C ALA A 266 -40.85 35.38 11.05
N ASP A 267 -41.79 35.94 11.82
CA ASP A 267 -42.13 37.37 11.73
C ASP A 267 -41.13 38.26 12.47
N THR A 268 -40.41 37.69 13.45
CA THR A 268 -39.53 38.45 14.38
C THR A 268 -38.09 37.95 14.41
N ASP A 269 -37.78 36.84 13.72
CA ASP A 269 -36.51 36.13 13.75
C ASP A 269 -36.06 35.65 15.15
N LEU A 270 -36.98 35.65 16.13
CA LEU A 270 -36.70 35.28 17.51
C LEU A 270 -37.07 33.81 17.81
N PRO A 271 -36.29 33.13 18.66
CA PRO A 271 -36.64 31.79 19.12
C PRO A 271 -37.89 31.81 19.98
N ILE A 272 -38.78 30.84 19.75
CA ILE A 272 -39.96 30.57 20.60
C ILE A 272 -39.56 29.61 21.72
N ARG A 273 -39.06 28.43 21.36
CA ARG A 273 -38.57 27.38 22.28
C ARG A 273 -37.88 26.25 21.49
N ASP A 274 -37.15 25.38 22.18
CA ASP A 274 -36.66 24.14 21.59
C ASP A 274 -37.77 23.10 21.43
N LEU A 275 -37.67 22.29 20.37
CA LEU A 275 -38.52 21.14 20.13
C LEU A 275 -37.96 19.92 20.86
N VAL A 276 -38.85 19.21 21.54
CA VAL A 276 -38.57 17.94 22.22
C VAL A 276 -39.42 16.82 21.62
N ALA A 277 -38.96 15.58 21.77
CA ALA A 277 -39.69 14.43 21.24
C ALA A 277 -41.08 14.31 21.87
N GLY A 278 -42.11 14.18 21.02
CA GLY A 278 -43.51 14.09 21.41
C GLY A 278 -44.22 15.45 21.55
N ASP A 279 -43.58 16.55 21.17
CA ASP A 279 -44.16 17.89 21.28
C ASP A 279 -45.51 18.03 20.56
N VAL A 280 -46.40 18.83 21.15
CA VAL A 280 -47.66 19.26 20.51
C VAL A 280 -47.57 20.77 20.27
N LEU A 281 -47.49 21.14 18.99
CA LEU A 281 -47.46 22.53 18.53
C LEU A 281 -48.89 22.98 18.25
N ASN A 282 -49.52 23.62 19.23
CA ASN A 282 -50.85 24.19 19.04
C ASN A 282 -50.77 25.62 18.46
N LEU A 283 -51.05 25.74 17.15
CA LEU A 283 -50.98 26.98 16.38
C LEU A 283 -51.87 28.10 16.94
N ALA A 284 -52.96 27.76 17.63
CA ALA A 284 -53.85 28.74 18.24
C ALA A 284 -53.24 29.42 19.49
N THR A 285 -52.18 28.83 20.06
CA THR A 285 -51.55 29.30 21.31
C THR A 285 -50.12 29.81 21.12
N LEU A 286 -49.53 29.58 19.95
CA LEU A 286 -48.21 30.10 19.61
C LEU A 286 -48.28 31.61 19.33
N PRO A 287 -47.19 32.36 19.56
CA PRO A 287 -47.15 33.79 19.30
C PRO A 287 -47.30 34.15 17.80
N THR A 288 -47.14 33.18 16.91
CA THR A 288 -47.41 33.31 15.48
C THR A 288 -47.76 31.95 14.85
N LYS A 289 -48.36 31.98 13.68
CA LYS A 289 -48.49 30.82 12.76
C LYS A 289 -47.41 30.81 11.68
N ASN A 290 -46.60 31.86 11.56
CA ASN A 290 -45.47 31.96 10.64
C ASN A 290 -44.22 31.43 11.35
N LEU A 291 -43.95 30.14 11.19
CA LEU A 291 -42.90 29.42 11.93
C LEU A 291 -41.73 29.09 11.02
N ASN A 292 -40.57 28.83 11.63
CA ASN A 292 -39.45 28.13 10.99
C ASN A 292 -38.77 27.24 12.03
N ILE A 293 -37.89 26.33 11.61
CA ILE A 293 -37.14 25.46 12.51
C ILE A 293 -35.66 25.60 12.21
N ARG A 294 -34.87 25.97 13.22
CA ARG A 294 -33.41 26.05 13.15
C ARG A 294 -32.78 24.79 13.74
N ALA A 295 -31.76 24.23 13.08
CA ALA A 295 -30.88 23.22 13.69
C ALA A 295 -29.73 23.88 14.44
N ASN A 296 -29.49 23.46 15.68
CA ASN A 296 -28.32 23.85 16.46
C ASN A 296 -27.25 22.76 16.38
N THR A 297 -26.05 23.08 15.88
CA THR A 297 -24.97 22.11 15.72
C THR A 297 -23.87 22.28 16.76
N ASN A 298 -23.12 21.22 17.03
CA ASN A 298 -21.83 21.27 17.70
C ASN A 298 -20.82 20.55 16.79
N PRO A 299 -19.74 21.20 16.30
CA PRO A 299 -19.45 22.62 16.45
C PRO A 299 -20.55 23.51 15.84
N THR A 300 -20.60 24.77 16.25
CA THR A 300 -21.67 25.72 15.86
C THR A 300 -21.70 26.03 14.37
N VAL A 301 -20.60 25.76 13.66
CA VAL A 301 -20.48 25.89 12.20
C VAL A 301 -20.11 24.54 11.61
N VAL A 302 -20.91 24.08 10.65
CA VAL A 302 -20.71 22.88 9.84
C VAL A 302 -20.79 23.24 8.34
N GLY A 303 -20.40 22.34 7.45
CA GLY A 303 -20.44 22.60 6.02
C GLY A 303 -21.86 22.70 5.45
N SER A 304 -22.79 21.91 5.97
CA SER A 304 -24.24 22.06 5.73
C SER A 304 -25.06 21.27 6.74
N VAL A 305 -26.38 21.49 6.79
CA VAL A 305 -27.34 20.61 7.47
C VAL A 305 -28.42 20.19 6.47
N VAL A 306 -28.56 18.88 6.27
CA VAL A 306 -29.66 18.30 5.49
C VAL A 306 -30.81 17.98 6.43
N PHE A 307 -31.94 18.63 6.18
CA PHE A 307 -33.20 18.37 6.84
C PHE A 307 -34.06 17.41 6.03
N VAL A 308 -34.70 16.48 6.73
CA VAL A 308 -35.74 15.61 6.19
C VAL A 308 -36.96 15.73 7.11
N LEU A 309 -37.98 16.44 6.65
CA LEU A 309 -39.29 16.50 7.29
C LEU A 309 -40.19 15.45 6.63
N SER A 310 -40.91 14.69 7.43
CA SER A 310 -41.83 13.65 6.96
C SER A 310 -43.10 13.62 7.80
N GLY A 311 -44.18 13.07 7.25
CA GLY A 311 -45.49 13.00 7.90
C GLY A 311 -46.55 13.77 7.12
N ALA A 312 -47.22 14.74 7.75
CA ALA A 312 -48.25 15.54 7.09
C ALA A 312 -47.71 16.43 5.95
N VAL A 313 -46.41 16.75 5.96
CA VAL A 313 -45.67 17.29 4.81
C VAL A 313 -44.35 16.50 4.71
N ASN A 314 -43.93 16.21 3.48
CA ASN A 314 -42.63 15.62 3.19
C ASN A 314 -41.76 16.64 2.47
N LEU A 315 -40.59 16.95 3.03
CA LEU A 315 -39.63 17.91 2.50
C LEU A 315 -38.22 17.41 2.78
N THR A 316 -37.32 17.60 1.82
CA THR A 316 -35.88 17.46 2.03
C THR A 316 -35.22 18.76 1.59
N GLU A 317 -34.47 19.36 2.49
CA GLU A 317 -33.82 20.67 2.28
C GLU A 317 -32.38 20.61 2.77
N SER A 318 -31.47 21.36 2.15
CA SER A 318 -30.06 21.38 2.54
C SER A 318 -29.57 22.82 2.69
N GLU A 319 -29.30 23.22 3.93
CA GLU A 319 -28.79 24.56 4.22
C GLU A 319 -27.27 24.58 4.34
N SER A 320 -26.61 25.48 3.61
CA SER A 320 -25.14 25.49 3.44
C SER A 320 -24.48 26.82 3.80
N ASP A 321 -25.20 27.80 4.33
CA ASP A 321 -24.64 29.10 4.71
C ASP A 321 -23.73 28.97 5.96
N PRO A 322 -22.43 29.30 5.85
CA PRO A 322 -21.51 29.26 6.99
C PRO A 322 -21.70 30.39 8.01
N ASN A 323 -22.50 31.42 7.72
CA ASN A 323 -22.67 32.62 8.55
C ASN A 323 -23.98 32.65 9.38
N ALA A 324 -24.65 31.49 9.49
CA ALA A 324 -25.90 31.26 10.22
C ALA A 324 -27.18 31.80 9.56
N PRO A 325 -28.37 31.24 9.88
CA PRO A 325 -28.66 30.01 10.63
C PRO A 325 -29.09 28.82 9.72
N TYR A 326 -28.77 27.57 10.11
CA TYR A 326 -29.28 26.37 9.41
C TYR A 326 -30.78 26.21 9.64
N ALA A 327 -31.60 26.69 8.70
CA ALA A 327 -33.05 26.70 8.79
C ALA A 327 -33.69 25.67 7.84
N LEU A 328 -34.83 25.10 8.25
CA LEU A 328 -35.59 24.15 7.44
C LEU A 328 -36.19 24.79 6.19
N PHE A 329 -36.49 26.10 6.24
CA PHE A 329 -36.94 26.89 5.10
C PHE A 329 -36.00 28.09 4.93
N PRO A 330 -34.94 27.96 4.11
CA PRO A 330 -33.95 29.03 3.93
C PRO A 330 -34.33 30.00 2.80
N THR A 331 -33.91 31.27 2.87
CA THR A 331 -33.62 32.06 1.65
C THR A 331 -32.50 33.10 1.84
N THR A 332 -32.21 33.79 0.73
CA THR A 332 -31.30 34.92 0.51
C THR A 332 -31.40 36.03 1.57
N GLY A 333 -30.47 36.05 2.52
CA GLY A 333 -30.31 37.11 3.51
C GLY A 333 -30.41 36.61 4.95
N TYR A 334 -30.56 37.54 5.91
CA TYR A 334 -30.56 37.23 7.36
C TYR A 334 -31.97 37.02 7.98
N ASN A 335 -33.01 36.71 7.19
CA ASN A 335 -34.41 36.62 7.65
C ASN A 335 -34.99 35.20 7.44
N TYR A 336 -35.74 34.67 8.42
CA TYR A 336 -36.34 33.33 8.34
C TYR A 336 -37.58 33.29 7.45
N HIS A 337 -37.68 32.31 6.54
CA HIS A 337 -38.89 32.18 5.73
C HIS A 337 -40.07 31.63 6.52
N PRO A 338 -41.24 32.29 6.44
CA PRO A 338 -42.41 31.85 7.18
C PRO A 338 -42.99 30.57 6.57
N TRP A 339 -43.19 29.58 7.43
CA TRP A 339 -43.90 28.34 7.14
C TRP A 339 -45.01 28.14 8.17
N THR A 340 -46.25 28.02 7.71
CA THR A 340 -47.37 27.58 8.55
C THR A 340 -47.55 26.08 8.38
N PRO A 341 -47.15 25.25 9.36
CA PRO A 341 -47.30 23.80 9.25
C PRO A 341 -48.78 23.41 9.24
N PRO A 342 -49.22 22.57 8.28
CA PRO A 342 -50.52 21.92 8.38
C PRO A 342 -50.69 21.14 9.68
N VAL A 343 -51.94 20.94 10.12
CA VAL A 343 -52.22 20.06 11.27
C VAL A 343 -51.88 18.62 10.92
N GLY A 344 -51.27 17.89 11.85
CA GLY A 344 -50.87 16.50 11.63
C GLY A 344 -49.62 16.09 12.41
N SER A 345 -49.14 14.87 12.15
CA SER A 345 -47.92 14.35 12.78
C SER A 345 -46.71 14.57 11.87
N TYR A 346 -45.57 14.86 12.48
CA TYR A 346 -44.31 15.16 11.80
C TYR A 346 -43.14 14.42 12.45
N SER A 347 -42.18 14.04 11.61
CA SER A 347 -40.85 13.58 12.00
C SER A 347 -39.82 14.44 11.26
N LEU A 348 -39.02 15.18 12.02
CA LEU A 348 -37.94 16.02 11.50
C LEU A 348 -36.59 15.40 11.84
N LYS A 349 -35.79 15.09 10.82
CA LYS A 349 -34.39 14.67 10.95
C LYS A 349 -33.46 15.73 10.39
N GLY A 350 -32.39 16.06 11.12
CA GLY A 350 -31.34 16.97 10.69
C GLY A 350 -29.99 16.27 10.75
N THR A 351 -29.25 16.26 9.64
CA THR A 351 -27.94 15.61 9.53
C THR A 351 -26.90 16.64 9.11
N PRO A 352 -25.85 16.91 9.91
CA PRO A 352 -24.83 17.88 9.55
C PRO A 352 -23.78 17.24 8.64
N TYR A 353 -23.24 17.97 7.68
CA TYR A 353 -22.20 17.51 6.74
C TYR A 353 -20.96 18.41 6.74
N THR A 354 -19.79 17.86 6.46
CA THR A 354 -18.52 18.62 6.50
C THR A 354 -18.35 19.57 5.31
N GLN A 355 -19.12 19.41 4.24
CA GLN A 355 -19.14 20.30 3.07
C GLN A 355 -20.56 20.78 2.79
N SER A 356 -20.71 21.72 1.85
CA SER A 356 -22.00 22.25 1.42
C SER A 356 -22.86 21.19 0.72
N ASN A 357 -24.17 21.46 0.64
CA ASN A 357 -25.15 20.66 -0.11
C ASN A 357 -25.19 19.17 0.29
N GLY A 358 -25.00 18.86 1.57
CA GLY A 358 -24.96 17.47 2.06
C GLY A 358 -23.76 16.66 1.57
N ALA A 359 -22.71 17.31 1.07
CA ALA A 359 -21.50 16.65 0.59
C ALA A 359 -20.46 16.43 1.70
N GLY A 360 -19.45 15.61 1.41
CA GLY A 360 -18.46 15.21 2.40
C GLY A 360 -19.07 14.26 3.42
N THR A 361 -18.82 14.50 4.70
CA THR A 361 -19.07 13.52 5.74
C THR A 361 -20.26 13.87 6.62
N ALA A 362 -21.20 12.94 6.73
CA ALA A 362 -22.31 13.03 7.67
C ALA A 362 -21.83 12.91 9.13
N GLY A 363 -22.26 13.84 9.98
CA GLY A 363 -22.14 13.76 11.43
C GLY A 363 -23.35 13.10 12.09
N THR A 364 -23.44 13.19 13.41
CA THR A 364 -24.55 12.60 14.18
C THR A 364 -25.84 13.39 13.94
N ALA A 365 -26.82 12.72 13.36
CA ALA A 365 -28.14 13.29 13.12
C ALA A 365 -29.00 13.34 14.39
N LEU A 366 -29.91 14.30 14.47
CA LEU A 366 -30.98 14.34 15.46
C LEU A 366 -32.32 14.13 14.76
N THR A 367 -33.23 13.38 15.40
CA THR A 367 -34.62 13.23 14.95
C THR A 367 -35.57 13.61 16.07
N VAL A 368 -36.54 14.47 15.78
CA VAL A 368 -37.62 14.85 16.69
C VAL A 368 -38.97 14.61 16.02
N ASN A 369 -39.84 13.91 16.75
CA ASN A 369 -41.23 13.70 16.35
C ASN A 369 -42.11 14.71 17.10
N PHE A 370 -43.03 15.36 16.40
CA PHE A 370 -43.98 16.29 17.00
C PHE A 370 -45.32 16.25 16.25
N THR A 371 -46.35 16.83 16.85
CA THR A 371 -47.68 16.97 16.25
C THR A 371 -48.07 18.43 16.20
N VAL A 372 -48.83 18.81 15.18
CA VAL A 372 -49.35 20.17 14.99
C VAL A 372 -50.86 20.12 15.09
N THR A 373 -51.42 20.98 15.94
CA THR A 373 -52.87 21.15 16.12
C THR A 373 -53.24 22.62 15.93
N ASP A 374 -54.49 22.90 15.56
CA ASP A 374 -55.02 24.26 15.55
C ASP A 374 -56.34 24.27 16.33
N GLN A 375 -56.23 23.97 17.62
CA GLN A 375 -57.37 23.90 18.52
C GLN A 375 -57.38 25.17 19.37
N THR A 376 -58.40 26.01 19.15
CA THR A 376 -58.75 27.05 20.11
C THR A 376 -58.99 26.41 21.47
N ALA A 377 -58.44 27.00 22.53
CA ALA A 377 -58.79 26.58 23.88
C ALA A 377 -60.31 26.59 23.99
N LEU A 378 -60.89 25.46 24.42
CA LEU A 378 -62.32 25.39 24.73
C LEU A 378 -62.62 26.49 25.73
N THR A 379 -63.39 27.49 25.31
CA THR A 379 -63.99 28.45 26.23
C THR A 379 -64.94 27.66 27.12
N ALA A 380 -64.55 27.44 28.37
CA ALA A 380 -65.50 27.05 29.40
C ALA A 380 -66.54 28.17 29.50
N SER A 381 -67.72 27.89 28.97
CA SER A 381 -68.91 28.73 29.07
C SER A 381 -69.27 28.90 30.53
N THR A 382 -69.06 30.09 31.08
CA THR A 382 -69.53 30.46 32.42
C THR A 382 -71.02 30.78 32.36
N THR A 383 -71.86 29.81 32.74
CA THR A 383 -73.20 30.11 33.26
C THR A 383 -73.30 29.60 34.69
N SER A 384 -73.51 30.55 35.59
CA SER A 384 -73.45 30.48 37.04
C SER A 384 -74.41 29.47 37.68
N THR A 385 -73.92 28.66 38.62
CA THR A 385 -74.66 28.36 39.86
C THR A 385 -73.71 27.89 40.97
N THR A 386 -73.88 28.54 42.11
CA THR A 386 -72.99 28.63 43.28
C THR A 386 -72.98 27.34 44.12
N LEU A 387 -71.81 26.76 44.40
CA LEU A 387 -71.49 26.05 45.65
C LEU A 387 -69.99 26.25 46.00
N LYS A 388 -69.71 26.48 47.28
CA LYS A 388 -68.43 26.92 47.88
C LYS A 388 -67.34 25.83 47.91
N GLU A 389 -66.09 26.28 48.09
CA GLU A 389 -64.82 25.59 48.40
C GLU A 389 -63.99 25.11 47.20
N LYS A 390 -62.68 25.36 47.07
CA LYS A 390 -61.66 26.06 47.86
C LYS A 390 -60.54 26.40 46.86
N GLU A 391 -60.23 27.69 46.65
CA GLU A 391 -59.15 28.08 45.74
C GLU A 391 -57.80 27.51 46.20
N LEU A 392 -57.05 26.92 45.27
CA LEU A 392 -55.63 26.63 45.41
C LEU A 392 -54.87 27.65 44.56
N SER A 393 -54.51 28.76 45.20
CA SER A 393 -53.59 29.75 44.67
C SER A 393 -52.17 29.17 44.62
N PHE A 394 -51.55 29.06 43.45
CA PHE A 394 -50.10 28.89 43.34
C PHE A 394 -49.46 30.26 43.55
N SER A 395 -48.73 30.43 44.67
CA SER A 395 -48.01 31.66 44.94
C SER A 395 -46.70 31.70 44.14
N THR A 396 -46.46 32.80 43.42
CA THR A 396 -45.17 33.13 42.75
C THR A 396 -44.13 33.69 43.73
N SER A 397 -44.23 33.36 45.03
CA SER A 397 -43.29 33.84 46.04
C SER A 397 -41.89 33.26 45.82
N LEU A 398 -40.87 34.12 45.97
CA LEU A 398 -39.46 33.76 46.00
C LEU A 398 -39.22 32.58 46.97
N VAL A 399 -38.69 31.48 46.44
CA VAL A 399 -38.25 30.32 47.21
C VAL A 399 -36.79 30.56 47.59
N ASN A 400 -36.51 30.71 48.88
CA ASN A 400 -35.16 30.90 49.36
C ASN A 400 -34.47 29.55 49.62
N VAL A 401 -33.13 29.53 49.54
CA VAL A 401 -32.33 28.34 49.87
C VAL A 401 -31.09 28.72 50.67
N TYR A 402 -30.88 28.06 51.80
CA TYR A 402 -29.79 28.35 52.73
C TYR A 402 -29.21 27.06 53.37
N PRO A 403 -27.90 27.00 53.67
CA PRO A 403 -26.89 27.96 53.22
C PRO A 403 -26.66 27.82 51.71
N ASN A 404 -26.51 28.94 51.02
CA ASN A 404 -26.16 28.98 49.61
C ASN A 404 -25.20 30.16 49.37
N PRO A 405 -23.88 29.95 49.34
CA PRO A 405 -23.19 28.65 49.15
C PRO A 405 -23.22 27.70 50.36
N SER A 406 -23.19 26.37 50.10
CA SER A 406 -23.07 25.30 51.10
C SER A 406 -21.69 24.65 51.08
N SER A 407 -21.06 24.51 52.25
CA SER A 407 -19.72 23.92 52.43
C SER A 407 -19.74 22.41 52.65
N ASP A 408 -20.89 21.78 52.77
CA ASP A 408 -21.03 20.33 52.95
C ASP A 408 -22.08 19.68 52.04
N GLY A 409 -22.77 20.44 51.19
CA GLY A 409 -23.80 19.92 50.28
C GLY A 409 -25.18 19.75 50.92
N HIS A 410 -25.39 20.24 52.14
CA HIS A 410 -26.72 20.33 52.75
C HIS A 410 -27.38 21.67 52.42
N PHE A 411 -28.66 21.62 52.07
CA PHE A 411 -29.48 22.78 51.75
C PHE A 411 -30.83 22.69 52.44
N THR A 412 -31.32 23.82 52.94
CA THR A 412 -32.70 23.98 53.39
C THR A 412 -33.40 24.92 52.41
N VAL A 413 -34.45 24.43 51.78
CA VAL A 413 -35.33 25.19 50.88
C VAL A 413 -36.52 25.69 51.67
N GLU A 414 -36.72 27.01 51.69
CA GLU A 414 -37.88 27.65 52.29
C GLU A 414 -39.03 27.68 51.27
N LEU A 415 -40.01 26.82 51.48
CA LEU A 415 -41.22 26.71 50.67
C LEU A 415 -42.11 27.94 50.90
N PRO A 416 -42.80 28.41 49.86
CA PRO A 416 -43.58 29.66 49.92
C PRO A 416 -44.81 29.55 50.84
N GLU A 417 -45.26 28.33 51.13
CA GLU A 417 -46.25 28.00 52.14
C GLU A 417 -45.94 26.63 52.76
N ALA A 418 -46.49 26.34 53.95
CA ALA A 418 -46.30 25.05 54.60
C ALA A 418 -46.94 23.91 53.77
N PHE A 419 -46.16 22.89 53.43
CA PHE A 419 -46.56 21.77 52.59
C PHE A 419 -46.38 20.43 53.32
N GLN A 420 -47.36 19.53 53.17
CA GLN A 420 -47.30 18.13 53.60
C GLN A 420 -47.50 17.24 52.37
N GLY A 421 -46.65 16.24 52.19
CA GLY A 421 -46.73 15.32 51.05
C GLY A 421 -45.39 15.13 50.34
N GLU A 422 -45.46 14.60 49.12
CA GLU A 422 -44.28 14.27 48.33
C GLU A 422 -43.85 15.46 47.43
N ILE A 423 -42.55 15.75 47.44
CA ILE A 423 -41.88 16.64 46.49
C ILE A 423 -40.83 15.83 45.74
N THR A 424 -40.92 15.79 44.42
CA THR A 424 -39.86 15.25 43.55
C THR A 424 -38.78 16.31 43.34
N TYR A 425 -37.53 15.88 43.27
CA TYR A 425 -36.41 16.76 42.96
C TYR A 425 -35.52 16.18 41.86
N THR A 426 -34.92 17.07 41.06
CA THR A 426 -33.83 16.74 40.13
C THR A 426 -32.73 17.78 40.26
N LEU A 427 -31.51 17.32 40.49
CA LEU A 427 -30.30 18.13 40.56
C LEU A 427 -29.50 17.96 39.27
N VAL A 428 -29.07 19.05 38.66
CA VAL A 428 -28.20 19.06 37.47
C VAL A 428 -26.96 19.92 37.70
N SER A 429 -25.85 19.59 37.03
CA SER A 429 -24.64 20.40 37.00
C SER A 429 -24.83 21.68 36.18
N SER A 430 -23.87 22.62 36.26
CA SER A 430 -23.84 23.80 35.37
C SER A 430 -23.75 23.46 33.87
N THR A 431 -23.31 22.27 33.53
CA THR A 431 -23.27 21.73 32.16
C THR A 431 -24.55 21.00 31.75
N GLY A 432 -25.58 20.99 32.61
CA GLY A 432 -26.88 20.36 32.35
C GLY A 432 -26.92 18.85 32.56
N SER A 433 -25.83 18.23 33.03
CA SER A 433 -25.81 16.79 33.32
C SER A 433 -26.58 16.50 34.60
N LYS A 434 -27.42 15.46 34.58
CA LYS A 434 -28.19 15.03 35.77
C LYS A 434 -27.24 14.45 36.82
N VAL A 435 -27.24 15.07 38.01
CA VAL A 435 -26.40 14.71 39.16
C VAL A 435 -27.16 13.80 40.12
N SER A 436 -28.42 14.11 40.41
CA SER A 436 -29.27 13.29 41.28
C SER A 436 -30.76 13.54 41.00
N SER A 437 -31.62 12.60 41.37
CA SER A 437 -33.07 12.84 41.44
C SER A 437 -33.70 11.92 42.47
N GLY A 438 -34.78 12.36 43.08
CA GLY A 438 -35.47 11.56 44.08
C GLY A 438 -36.78 12.19 44.53
N LYS A 439 -37.27 11.70 45.67
CA LYS A 439 -38.49 12.15 46.31
C LYS A 439 -38.18 12.49 47.76
N ALA A 440 -38.66 13.64 48.22
CA ALA A 440 -38.66 14.02 49.62
C ALA A 440 -40.10 13.99 50.14
N ILE A 441 -40.33 13.23 51.21
CA ILE A 441 -41.65 13.12 51.83
C ILE A 441 -41.66 14.00 53.07
N LEU A 442 -42.56 14.98 53.10
CA LEU A 442 -42.80 15.83 54.25
C LEU A 442 -43.95 15.24 55.07
N PRO A 443 -43.67 14.58 56.21
CA PRO A 443 -44.69 13.83 56.97
C PRO A 443 -45.68 14.74 57.70
N ALA A 444 -45.35 16.02 57.89
CA ALA A 444 -46.20 17.06 58.45
C ALA A 444 -46.05 18.35 57.63
N ALA A 445 -47.05 19.24 57.71
CA ALA A 445 -47.02 20.51 56.99
C ALA A 445 -45.87 21.39 57.52
N THR A 446 -44.87 21.64 56.68
CA THR A 446 -43.69 22.46 57.01
C THR A 446 -43.35 23.39 55.85
N SER A 447 -42.80 24.56 56.15
CA SER A 447 -42.25 25.48 55.15
C SER A 447 -40.77 25.21 54.86
N LEU A 448 -40.15 24.20 55.48
CA LEU A 448 -38.74 23.89 55.30
C LEU A 448 -38.55 22.48 54.72
N LEU A 449 -37.90 22.41 53.56
CA LEU A 449 -37.47 21.17 52.92
C LEU A 449 -35.96 21.02 53.04
N GLN A 450 -35.50 20.00 53.77
CA GLN A 450 -34.07 19.69 53.88
C GLN A 450 -33.65 18.70 52.79
N LEU A 451 -32.58 19.04 52.09
CA LEU A 451 -31.98 18.22 51.03
C LEU A 451 -30.50 18.01 51.31
N ASN A 452 -30.07 16.75 51.28
CA ASN A 452 -28.68 16.36 51.43
C ASN A 452 -28.13 15.87 50.08
N PHE A 453 -27.18 16.63 49.54
CA PHE A 453 -26.44 16.28 48.33
C PHE A 453 -24.95 16.11 48.57
N ALA A 454 -24.51 15.92 49.82
CA ALA A 454 -23.10 15.84 50.19
C ALA A 454 -22.31 14.84 49.33
N ASP A 455 -22.88 13.65 49.10
CA ASP A 455 -22.25 12.60 48.29
C ASP A 455 -22.35 12.85 46.78
N GLN A 456 -23.32 13.66 46.34
CA GLN A 456 -23.64 13.89 44.93
C GLN A 456 -22.97 15.15 44.37
N MET A 457 -22.72 16.14 45.22
CA MET A 457 -21.96 17.36 44.91
C MET A 457 -20.49 17.19 45.32
N SER A 458 -19.82 16.24 44.67
CA SER A 458 -18.39 15.97 44.88
C SER A 458 -17.47 17.04 44.29
N ILE A 459 -18.00 17.94 43.47
CA ILE A 459 -17.27 19.03 42.82
C ILE A 459 -17.79 20.37 43.34
N ILE A 460 -16.86 21.27 43.71
CA ILE A 460 -17.18 22.67 44.03
C ILE A 460 -17.67 23.36 42.77
N GLY A 461 -18.82 24.04 42.83
CA GLY A 461 -19.39 24.67 41.64
C GLY A 461 -20.87 24.98 41.73
N GLU A 462 -21.41 25.38 40.58
CA GLU A 462 -22.82 25.75 40.42
C GLU A 462 -23.65 24.55 39.97
N TYR A 463 -24.82 24.40 40.58
CA TYR A 463 -25.80 23.37 40.31
C TYR A 463 -27.21 23.99 40.21
N TYR A 464 -28.12 23.30 39.53
CA TYR A 464 -29.52 23.72 39.44
C TYR A 464 -30.43 22.61 39.96
N LEU A 465 -31.31 22.99 40.89
CA LEU A 465 -32.29 22.11 41.53
C LEU A 465 -33.69 22.42 40.99
N HIS A 466 -34.34 21.42 40.42
CA HIS A 466 -35.75 21.46 40.07
C HIS A 466 -36.56 20.74 41.14
N LEU A 467 -37.56 21.41 41.69
CA LEU A 467 -38.52 20.83 42.63
C LEU A 467 -39.91 20.80 42.01
N GLN A 468 -40.61 19.68 42.15
CA GLN A 468 -41.97 19.52 41.65
C GLN A 468 -42.82 18.71 42.65
N GLY A 469 -43.94 19.28 43.08
CA GLY A 469 -44.94 18.66 43.95
C GLY A 469 -46.33 19.26 43.68
N ALA A 470 -47.36 18.77 44.37
CA ALA A 470 -48.75 19.15 44.11
C ALA A 470 -49.03 20.67 44.18
N LYS A 471 -48.19 21.42 44.91
CA LYS A 471 -48.31 22.88 45.09
C LYS A 471 -47.01 23.65 44.85
N ILE A 472 -45.97 23.00 44.36
CA ILE A 472 -44.65 23.63 44.16
C ILE A 472 -44.06 23.19 42.83
N GLN A 473 -43.64 24.16 42.01
CA GLN A 473 -42.80 23.93 40.84
C GLN A 473 -41.79 25.08 40.75
N THR A 474 -40.52 24.82 41.09
CA THR A 474 -39.50 25.87 41.15
C THR A 474 -38.12 25.38 40.74
N HIS A 475 -37.29 26.34 40.33
CA HIS A 475 -35.91 26.15 39.88
C HIS A 475 -34.99 26.99 40.76
N LEU A 476 -34.00 26.36 41.40
CA LEU A 476 -33.10 27.02 42.34
C LEU A 476 -31.65 26.81 41.91
N LYS A 477 -30.86 27.88 41.92
CA LYS A 477 -29.40 27.79 41.79
C LYS A 477 -28.80 27.44 43.13
N LEU A 478 -28.02 26.37 43.19
CA LEU A 478 -27.26 25.93 44.37
C LEU A 478 -25.77 26.09 44.10
N ILE A 479 -25.02 26.53 45.10
CA ILE A 479 -23.56 26.71 45.03
C ILE A 479 -22.92 25.81 46.08
N ARG A 480 -22.08 24.87 45.63
CA ARG A 480 -21.18 24.07 46.47
C ARG A 480 -19.87 24.85 46.61
N LYS A 481 -19.47 25.17 47.84
CA LYS A 481 -18.20 25.86 48.15
C LYS A 481 -17.23 24.96 48.89
#